data_AF-A0A401IJW1-F1
#
_entry.id   AF-A0A401IJW1-F1
#
_cell.length_a   1.000
_cell.length_b   1.000
_cell.length_c   1.000
_cell.angle_alpha   90.00
_cell.angle_beta   90.00
_cell.angle_gamma   90.00
#
_symmetry.space_group_name_H-M   'P 1'
#
loop_
_entity.id
_entity.type
_entity.pdbx_description
1 polymer ?
#
loop_
_entity_poly.entity_id
_entity_poly.type
_entity_poly.pdbx_seq_one_letter_code
_entity_poly.pdbx_strand_id
1 'polypeptide(L)' 'MFKGNFYHILPNSVNIEGISRGEFGVHFDANAPGSAGCIVIRNRQEWDGFQKLMSDYNSAGVETVLLSILYT' A
#
# COMPACT_ATOMS: atom_id res chain seq x y z
N MET A 1 1.76 19.70 3.21
CA MET A 1 1.31 18.54 4.01
C MET A 1 1.19 17.37 3.04
N PHE A 2 2.20 16.51 2.93
CA PHE A 2 2.20 15.38 2.00
C PHE A 2 1.28 14.26 2.51
N LYS A 3 -0.04 14.50 2.45
CA LYS A 3 -1.04 13.44 2.61
C LYS A 3 -1.07 12.66 1.30
N GLY A 4 -0.69 11.38 1.31
CA GLY A 4 -1.04 10.46 0.22
C GLY A 4 0.09 9.72 -0.49
N ASN A 5 1.19 9.37 0.21
CA ASN A 5 2.16 8.41 -0.34
C ASN A 5 1.98 6.99 0.20
N PHE A 6 0.92 6.72 0.97
CA PHE A 6 0.71 5.44 1.62
C PHE A 6 -0.74 5.01 1.50
N TYR A 7 -0.98 3.82 0.95
CA TYR A 7 -2.29 3.21 0.79
C TYR A 7 -2.34 1.98 1.70
N HIS A 8 -3.20 2.02 2.72
CA HIS A 8 -3.27 0.96 3.72
C HIS A 8 -3.84 -0.32 3.13
N ILE A 9 -3.22 -1.45 3.48
CA ILE A 9 -3.77 -2.78 3.27
C ILE A 9 -4.25 -3.28 4.63
N LEU A 10 -5.52 -3.73 4.69
CA LEU A 10 -6.14 -4.17 5.92
C LEU A 10 -5.96 -5.69 6.13
N PRO A 11 -5.80 -6.14 7.38
CA PRO A 11 -5.65 -5.33 8.60
C PRO A 11 -4.30 -4.62 8.65
N ASN A 12 -4.30 -3.33 9.00
CA ASN A 12 -3.10 -2.47 8.97
C ASN A 12 -2.05 -2.87 10.04
N SER A 13 -2.42 -3.70 11.01
CA SER A 13 -1.51 -4.33 11.96
C SER A 13 -1.85 -5.80 12.12
N VAL A 14 -0.81 -6.62 12.21
CA VAL A 14 -0.92 -8.06 12.45
C VAL A 14 0.00 -8.45 13.60
N ASN A 15 -0.53 -9.24 14.54
CA ASN A 15 0.25 -9.86 15.59
C ASN A 15 0.52 -11.32 15.19
N ILE A 16 1.79 -11.66 15.03
CA ILE A 16 2.23 -13.02 14.70
C ILE A 16 3.20 -13.45 15.79
N GLU A 17 2.84 -14.48 16.55
CA GLU A 17 3.68 -15.08 17.59
C GLU A 17 4.20 -14.07 18.64
N GLY A 18 3.38 -13.08 19.00
CA GLY A 18 3.75 -12.04 19.97
C GLY A 18 4.52 -10.86 19.37
N ILE A 19 4.86 -10.91 18.09
CA ILE A 19 5.48 -9.80 17.35
C ILE A 19 4.38 -9.00 16.67
N SER A 20 4.21 -7.74 17.07
CA SER A 20 3.34 -6.79 16.39
C SER A 20 4.07 -6.19 15.19
N ARG A 21 3.52 -6.40 13.99
CA ARG A 21 3.94 -5.74 12.75
C ARG A 21 2.85 -4.74 12.38
N GLY A 22 3.18 -3.45 12.38
CA GLY A 22 2.28 -2.37 12.00
C GLY A 22 2.60 -1.80 10.63
N GLU A 23 1.61 -1.11 10.05
CA GLU A 23 1.69 -0.32 8.81
C GLU A 23 1.98 -1.15 7.56
N PHE A 24 1.04 -2.03 7.20
CA PHE A 24 1.07 -2.75 5.93
C PHE A 24 0.36 -1.93 4.85
N GLY A 25 1.00 -1.73 3.70
CA GLY A 25 0.44 -0.90 2.64
C GLY A 25 1.22 -0.89 1.34
N VAL A 26 0.78 -0.02 0.43
CA VAL A 26 1.45 0.30 -0.84
C VAL A 26 1.99 1.72 -0.78
N HIS A 27 3.28 1.92 -1.06
CA HIS A 27 3.89 3.25 -1.07
C HIS A 27 5.00 3.39 -2.12
N PHE A 28 5.37 4.65 -2.40
CA PHE A 28 6.52 4.96 -3.25
C PHE A 28 7.85 4.74 -2.51
N ASP A 29 8.85 4.19 -3.19
CA ASP A 29 10.21 4.06 -2.67
C ASP A 29 10.89 5.43 -2.59
N ALA A 30 10.93 6.00 -1.40
CA ALA A 30 11.64 7.26 -1.12
C ALA A 30 13.04 7.02 -0.52
N ASN A 31 13.64 5.84 -0.75
CA ASN A 31 14.87 5.38 -0.09
C ASN A 31 14.75 5.33 1.45
N ALA A 32 13.54 5.06 1.95
CA ALA A 32 13.34 4.83 3.38
C ALA A 32 13.97 3.48 3.78
N PRO A 33 14.56 3.36 4.98
CA PRO A 33 15.19 2.12 5.42
C PRO A 33 14.16 1.00 5.62
N GLY A 34 14.07 0.13 4.60
CA GLY A 34 13.19 -1.03 4.59
C GLY A 34 11.72 -0.70 4.30
N SER A 35 10.95 -1.72 3.89
CA SER A 35 9.51 -1.59 3.64
C SER A 35 8.64 -2.20 4.75
N ALA A 36 9.25 -2.82 5.77
CA ALA A 36 8.57 -3.50 6.88
C ALA A 36 7.45 -4.50 6.48
N GLY A 37 7.46 -4.99 5.23
CA GLY A 37 6.43 -5.85 4.66
C GLY A 37 5.58 -5.18 3.58
N CYS A 38 5.59 -3.84 3.47
CA CYS A 38 4.86 -3.11 2.44
C CYS A 38 5.25 -3.51 1.01
N ILE A 39 4.29 -3.36 0.11
CA ILE A 39 4.51 -3.39 -1.33
C ILE A 39 5.07 -2.02 -1.72
N VAL A 40 6.27 -1.99 -2.30
CA VAL A 40 6.93 -0.74 -2.67
C VAL A 40 7.01 -0.60 -4.17
N ILE A 41 6.54 0.53 -4.68
CA ILE A 41 6.68 0.90 -6.09
C ILE A 41 7.88 1.85 -6.21
N ARG A 42 8.91 1.41 -6.93
CA ARG A 42 10.18 2.16 -7.07
C ARG A 42 10.19 3.12 -8.25
N ASN A 43 9.52 2.75 -9.33
CA ASN A 43 9.45 3.55 -10.53
C ASN A 43 8.41 4.67 -10.34
N ARG A 44 8.80 5.92 -10.62
CA ARG A 44 7.91 7.07 -10.43
C ARG A 44 6.70 7.05 -11.37
N GLN A 45 6.89 6.63 -12.63
CA GLN A 45 5.81 6.53 -13.61
C GLN A 45 4.79 5.46 -13.20
N GLU A 46 5.25 4.32 -12.69
CA GLU A 46 4.36 3.28 -12.15
C GLU A 46 3.58 3.77 -10.92
N TRP A 47 4.25 4.52 -10.04
CA TRP A 47 3.61 5.12 -8.88
C TRP A 47 2.53 6.12 -9.28
N ASP A 48 2.82 7.05 -10.19
CA ASP A 48 1.84 8.02 -10.67
C ASP A 48 0.65 7.31 -11.35
N GLY A 49 0.90 6.23 -12.10
CA GLY A 49 -0.14 5.37 -12.68
C GLY A 49 -1.01 4.68 -11.63
N PHE A 50 -0.40 4.15 -10.58
CA PHE A 50 -1.10 3.57 -9.44
C PHE A 50 -1.98 4.60 -8.71
N GLN A 51 -1.45 5.80 -8.44
CA GLN A 51 -2.22 6.87 -7.80
C GLN A 51 -3.43 7.26 -8.65
N LYS A 52 -3.26 7.35 -9.97
CA LYS A 52 -4.37 7.62 -10.89
C LYS A 52 -5.44 6.53 -10.81
N LEU A 53 -5.04 5.26 -10.85
CA LEU A 53 -5.99 4.14 -10.74
C LEU A 53 -6.80 4.19 -9.44
N MET A 54 -6.14 4.42 -8.31
CA MET A 54 -6.82 4.53 -7.01
C MET A 54 -7.74 5.76 -6.95
N SER A 55 -7.37 6.87 -7.60
CA SER A 55 -8.22 8.05 -7.73
C SER A 55 -9.46 7.77 -8.59
N ASP A 56 -9.32 7.01 -9.67
CA ASP A 56 -10.43 6.61 -10.53
C ASP A 56 -11.41 5.71 -9.77
N TYR A 57 -10.91 4.76 -8.96
CA TYR A 57 -11.74 3.91 -8.09
C TYR A 57 -12.49 4.71 -7.03
N ASN A 58 -11.82 5.61 -6.32
CA ASN A 58 -12.48 6.48 -5.34
C ASN A 58 -13.58 7.32 -6.00
N SER A 59 -13.31 7.89 -7.19
CA SER A 59 -14.28 8.66 -7.96
C SER A 59 -15.50 7.83 -8.41
N ALA A 60 -15.34 6.52 -8.54
CA ALA A 60 -16.41 5.57 -8.84
C ALA A 60 -17.15 5.07 -7.57
N GLY A 61 -16.82 5.59 -6.38
CA GLY A 61 -17.41 5.18 -5.11
C GLY A 61 -16.84 3.88 -4.52
N VAL A 62 -15.69 3.41 -5.03
CA VAL A 62 -15.02 2.23 -4.48
C VAL A 62 -14.15 2.63 -3.29
N GLU A 63 -14.56 2.23 -2.09
CA GLU A 63 -13.85 2.52 -0.85
C GLU A 63 -12.89 1.40 -0.43
N THR A 64 -13.03 0.19 -0.99
CA THR A 64 -12.21 -0.98 -0.63
C THR A 64 -11.95 -1.84 -1.86
N VAL A 65 -10.71 -2.29 -2.01
CA VAL A 65 -10.28 -3.25 -3.05
C VAL A 65 -9.91 -4.56 -2.36
N LEU A 66 -10.55 -5.66 -2.75
CA LEU A 66 -10.23 -6.99 -2.23
C LEU A 66 -8.91 -7.49 -2.85
N LEU A 67 -7.97 -7.88 -2.01
CA LEU A 67 -6.69 -8.46 -2.44
C LEU A 67 -6.77 -9.98 -2.43
N SER A 68 -6.30 -10.61 -3.50
CA SER A 68 -6.11 -12.06 -3.58
C SER A 68 -4.63 -12.37 -3.44
N ILE A 69 -4.28 -13.27 -2.52
CA ILE A 69 -2.92 -13.78 -2.36
C ILE A 69 -2.85 -15.12 -3.10
N LEU A 70 -1.96 -15.20 -4.10
CA LEU A 70 -1.72 -16.41 -4.88
C LEU A 70 -0.29 -16.88 -4.62
N TYR A 71 -0.15 -18.12 -4.18
CA TYR A 71 1.13 -18.80 -4.09
C TYR A 71 1.29 -19.66 -5.34
N THR A 72 2.36 -19.41 -6.11
CA THR A 72 2.74 -20.19 -7.30
C THR A 72 3.90 -21.10 -6.99
#